data_AF-A0A8T4GAW4-F1
#
_entry.id   AF-A0A8T4GAW4-F1
#
_cell.length_a   1.000
_cell.length_b   1.000
_cell.length_c   1.000
_cell.angle_alpha   90.00
_cell.angle_beta   90.00
_cell.angle_gamma   90.00
#
_symmetry.space_group_name_H-M   'P 1'
#
loop_
_entity.id
_entity.type
_entity.pdbx_description
1 polymer ?
#
loop_
_entity_poly.entity_id
_entity_poly.type
_entity_poly.pdbx_seq_one_letter_code
_entity_poly.pdbx_strand_id
1 'polypeptide(L)'
;MEKLAAKVLENFEFLKKMLRERGECRENEITIYDDPLTIVVRRGRIDFYVGEEFHGSVGKNFCTLSEVVIEEARLWLEGLAGMKFKRYAVRK
;
A
#
# COMPACT_ATOMS: atom_id res chain seq x y z
N MET A 1 -9.85 -5.20 6.63
CA MET A 1 -8.69 -4.47 6.06
C MET A 1 -8.95 -2.96 5.94
N GLU A 2 -10.20 -2.57 5.76
CA GLU A 2 -10.72 -1.21 5.59
C GLU A 2 -10.26 -0.24 6.69
N LYS A 3 -10.23 -0.69 7.96
CA LYS A 3 -9.70 0.12 9.08
C LYS A 3 -8.21 0.44 8.94
N LEU A 4 -7.42 -0.50 8.41
CA LEU A 4 -5.99 -0.28 8.15
C LEU A 4 -5.82 0.66 6.97
N ALA A 5 -6.54 0.40 5.87
CA ALA A 5 -6.55 1.27 4.70
C ALA A 5 -6.95 2.70 5.06
N ALA A 6 -7.99 2.90 5.88
CA ALA A 6 -8.40 4.21 6.37
C ALA A 6 -7.25 4.94 7.07
N LYS A 7 -6.50 4.26 7.94
CA LYS A 7 -5.32 4.84 8.61
C LYS A 7 -4.21 5.20 7.63
N VAL A 8 -3.92 4.33 6.67
CA VAL A 8 -2.92 4.60 5.63
C VAL A 8 -3.32 5.86 4.84
N LEU A 9 -4.57 5.93 4.39
CA LEU A 9 -5.10 7.04 3.59
C LEU A 9 -5.17 8.35 4.38
N GLU A 10 -5.57 8.31 5.66
CA GLU A 10 -5.59 9.49 6.54
C GLU A 10 -4.18 10.04 6.80
N ASN A 11 -3.15 9.19 6.71
CA ASN A 11 -1.74 9.57 6.84
C ASN A 11 -1.02 9.73 5.50
N PHE A 12 -1.74 9.88 4.38
CA PHE A 12 -1.17 9.92 3.03
C PHE A 12 -0.01 10.93 2.89
N GLU A 13 -0.20 12.17 3.35
CA GLU A 13 0.82 13.22 3.23
C GLU A 13 2.09 12.91 4.06
N PHE A 14 1.91 12.22 5.19
CA PHE A 14 3.04 11.77 6.02
C PHE A 14 3.78 10.60 5.36
N LEU A 15 3.04 9.61 4.85
CA LEU A 15 3.60 8.49 4.10
C LEU A 15 4.38 8.96 2.87
N LYS A 16 3.84 9.93 2.13
CA LYS A 16 4.51 10.53 0.97
C LYS A 16 5.86 11.15 1.32
N LYS A 17 5.95 11.82 2.47
CA LYS A 17 7.23 12.37 2.97
C LYS A 17 8.22 11.26 3.35
N MET A 18 7.74 10.21 4.01
CA MET A 18 8.59 9.08 4.43
C MET A 18 9.08 8.22 3.26
N LEU A 19 8.25 8.03 2.24
CA LEU A 19 8.50 7.13 1.12
C LEU A 19 9.14 7.84 -0.07
N ARG A 20 9.44 9.14 0.05
CA ARG A 20 10.06 9.94 -1.01
C ARG A 20 11.39 9.38 -1.52
N GLU A 21 12.13 8.67 -0.66
CA GLU A 21 13.40 8.02 -1.00
C GLU A 21 13.25 6.54 -1.39
N ARG A 22 12.05 5.96 -1.27
CA ARG A 22 11.81 4.51 -1.39
C ARG A 22 10.72 4.13 -2.39
N GLY A 23 10.09 5.11 -3.02
CA GLY A 23 9.00 4.90 -3.97
C GLY A 23 8.76 6.15 -4.81
N GLU A 24 7.96 6.00 -5.85
CA GLU A 24 7.60 7.10 -6.72
C GLU A 24 6.44 7.89 -6.12
N CYS A 25 6.74 9.08 -5.62
CA CYS A 25 5.77 9.96 -4.98
C CYS A 25 5.35 11.08 -5.94
N ARG A 26 4.13 11.00 -6.48
CA ARG A 26 3.50 12.06 -7.28
C ARG A 26 2.57 12.90 -6.40
N GLU A 27 1.92 13.91 -6.97
CA GLU A 27 1.04 14.81 -6.20
C GLU A 27 -0.03 14.06 -5.40
N ASN A 28 -0.72 13.11 -6.04
CA ASN A 28 -1.87 12.39 -5.48
C ASN A 28 -1.69 10.86 -5.41
N GLU A 29 -0.45 10.40 -5.56
CA GLU A 29 -0.13 8.98 -5.67
C GLU A 29 1.24 8.67 -5.07
N ILE A 30 1.36 7.53 -4.40
CA ILE A 30 2.61 6.92 -3.96
C ILE A 30 2.64 5.51 -4.51
N THR A 31 3.65 5.19 -5.31
CA THR A 31 3.88 3.83 -5.82
C THR A 31 5.06 3.20 -5.09
N ILE A 32 4.83 2.00 -4.54
CA ILE A 32 5.80 1.19 -3.82
C ILE A 32 6.01 -0.08 -4.63
N TYR A 33 7.27 -0.36 -4.97
CA TYR A 33 7.66 -1.54 -5.73
C TYR A 33 8.30 -2.58 -4.79
N ASP A 34 7.71 -3.77 -4.71
CA ASP A 34 8.14 -4.91 -3.89
C ASP A 34 7.98 -6.20 -4.70
N ASP A 35 8.87 -6.41 -5.67
CA ASP A 35 8.76 -7.46 -6.70
C ASP A 35 8.32 -8.83 -6.14
N PRO A 36 7.27 -9.47 -6.69
CA PRO A 36 6.49 -9.06 -7.88
C PRO A 36 5.32 -8.11 -7.59
N LEU A 37 5.13 -7.67 -6.35
CA LEU A 37 3.99 -6.85 -5.94
C LEU A 37 4.25 -5.35 -6.16
N THR A 38 3.27 -4.63 -6.69
CA THR A 38 3.26 -3.17 -6.74
C THR A 38 2.07 -2.64 -5.96
N ILE A 39 2.32 -1.74 -5.01
CA ILE A 39 1.29 -1.10 -4.20
C ILE A 39 1.18 0.37 -4.60
N VAL A 40 -0.01 0.79 -5.04
CA VAL A 40 -0.29 2.17 -5.44
C VAL A 40 -1.26 2.80 -4.45
N VAL A 41 -0.75 3.66 -3.58
CA VAL A 41 -1.56 4.42 -2.62
C VAL A 41 -2.03 5.71 -3.30
N ARG A 42 -3.34 5.87 -3.44
CA ARG A 42 -4.01 7.09 -3.93
C ARG A 42 -4.79 7.72 -2.77
N ARG A 43 -5.23 8.97 -2.91
CA ARG A 43 -5.96 9.67 -1.82
C ARG A 43 -7.20 8.94 -1.26
N GLY A 44 -7.87 8.10 -2.06
CA GLY A 44 -9.11 7.41 -1.65
C GLY A 44 -9.01 5.89 -1.55
N ARG A 45 -7.92 5.29 -2.05
CA ARG A 45 -7.79 3.83 -2.15
C ARG A 45 -6.34 3.40 -2.33
N ILE A 46 -6.10 2.12 -2.13
CA ILE A 46 -4.81 1.47 -2.30
C ILE A 46 -5.03 0.33 -3.27
N ASP A 47 -4.33 0.38 -4.40
CA ASP A 47 -4.42 -0.59 -5.49
C ASP A 47 -3.24 -1.56 -5.40
N PHE A 48 -3.48 -2.85 -5.67
CA PHE A 48 -2.46 -3.90 -5.62
C PHE A 48 -2.33 -4.56 -6.99
N TYR A 49 -1.09 -4.72 -7.42
CA TYR A 49 -0.73 -5.35 -8.70
C TYR A 49 0.31 -6.43 -8.48
N VAL A 50 0.28 -7.49 -9.29
CA VAL A 50 1.35 -8.49 -9.36
C VAL A 50 1.89 -8.44 -10.78
N GLY A 51 3.15 -8.01 -10.93
CA GLY A 51 3.66 -7.54 -12.22
C GLY A 51 2.81 -6.39 -12.76
N GLU A 52 2.21 -6.59 -13.93
CA GLU A 52 1.32 -5.61 -14.59
C GLU A 52 -0.19 -5.89 -14.34
N GLU A 53 -0.52 -7.00 -13.67
CA GLU A 53 -1.91 -7.43 -13.47
C GLU A 53 -2.54 -6.75 -12.25
N PHE A 54 -3.76 -6.23 -12.39
CA PHE A 54 -4.51 -5.62 -11.30
C PHE A 54 -5.25 -6.67 -10.48
N HIS A 55 -4.93 -6.76 -9.19
CA HIS A 55 -5.49 -7.75 -8.27
C HIS A 55 -6.50 -7.18 -7.28
N GLY A 56 -6.78 -5.88 -7.35
CA GLY A 56 -7.84 -5.25 -6.59
C GLY A 56 -7.42 -4.02 -5.80
N SER A 57 -8.38 -3.50 -5.03
CA SER A 57 -8.23 -2.27 -4.26
C SER A 57 -8.87 -2.38 -2.88
N VAL A 58 -8.32 -1.62 -1.93
CA VAL A 58 -8.90 -1.40 -0.62
C VAL A 58 -9.02 0.10 -0.34
N GLY A 59 -10.13 0.50 0.25
CA GLY A 59 -10.38 1.87 0.69
C GLY A 59 -10.94 1.92 2.10
N LYS A 60 -11.37 3.11 2.52
CA LYS A 60 -11.93 3.32 3.87
C LYS A 60 -13.18 2.49 4.15
N ASN A 61 -13.99 2.21 3.13
CA ASN A 61 -15.30 1.55 3.25
C ASN A 61 -15.48 0.36 2.29
N PHE A 62 -14.42 -0.10 1.64
CA PHE A 62 -14.50 -1.23 0.71
C PHE A 62 -13.19 -2.01 0.72
N CYS A 63 -13.30 -3.29 0.40
CA CYS A 63 -12.16 -4.16 0.18
C CYS A 63 -12.54 -5.15 -0.91
N THR A 64 -11.85 -5.06 -2.05
CA THR A 64 -12.06 -5.94 -3.20
C THR A 64 -10.68 -6.35 -3.65
N LEU A 65 -10.19 -7.46 -3.13
CA LEU A 65 -8.89 -8.03 -3.44
C LEU A 65 -9.08 -9.47 -3.88
N SER A 66 -8.32 -9.89 -4.88
CA SER A 66 -8.20 -11.30 -5.25
C SER A 66 -7.50 -12.09 -4.13
N GLU A 67 -7.77 -13.39 -4.06
CA GLU A 67 -7.14 -14.29 -3.09
C GLU A 67 -5.60 -14.32 -3.23
N VAL A 68 -5.09 -14.03 -4.43
CA VAL A 68 -3.64 -14.00 -4.73
C VAL A 68 -2.87 -12.99 -3.90
N VAL A 69 -3.50 -11.85 -3.54
CA VAL A 69 -2.81 -10.74 -2.87
C VAL A 69 -3.36 -10.42 -1.49
N ILE A 70 -4.38 -11.15 -1.03
CA ILE A 70 -5.14 -10.75 0.16
C ILE A 70 -4.29 -10.78 1.44
N GLU A 71 -3.38 -11.74 1.56
CA GLU A 71 -2.50 -11.87 2.71
C GLU A 71 -1.39 -10.81 2.67
N GLU A 72 -0.71 -10.67 1.53
CA GLU A 72 0.33 -9.67 1.30
C GLU A 72 -0.19 -8.25 1.48
N ALA A 73 -1.37 -7.96 0.92
CA ALA A 73 -2.03 -6.67 1.08
C ALA A 73 -2.30 -6.37 2.56
N ARG A 74 -2.76 -7.36 3.34
CA ARG A 74 -2.95 -7.17 4.78
C ARG A 74 -1.63 -6.84 5.48
N LEU A 75 -0.55 -7.57 5.22
CA LEU A 75 0.76 -7.33 5.83
C LEU A 75 1.29 -5.93 5.49
N TRP A 76 1.14 -5.51 4.24
CA TRP A 76 1.50 -4.18 3.76
C TRP A 76 0.70 -3.08 4.45
N LEU A 77 -0.63 -3.25 4.55
CA LEU A 77 -1.50 -2.31 5.25
C LEU A 77 -1.17 -2.22 6.75
N GLU A 78 -0.86 -3.34 7.40
CA GLU A 78 -0.42 -3.35 8.80
C GLU A 78 0.92 -2.62 8.97
N GLY A 79 1.87 -2.81 8.04
CA GLY A 79 3.16 -2.13 8.03
C GLY A 79 3.05 -0.62 7.81
N LEU A 80 2.24 -0.21 6.83
CA LEU A 80 1.94 1.19 6.50
C LEU A 80 1.18 1.88 7.65
N ALA A 81 0.10 1.27 8.14
CA ALA A 81 -0.73 1.85 9.20
C ALA A 81 -0.02 1.86 10.57
N GLY A 82 0.84 0.88 10.83
CA GLY A 82 1.59 0.77 12.08
C GLY A 82 2.86 1.62 12.12
N MET A 83 3.21 2.32 11.02
CA MET A 83 4.50 3.01 10.86
C MET A 83 5.73 2.11 11.10
N LYS A 84 5.55 0.78 11.04
CA LYS A 84 6.61 -0.25 11.20
C LYS A 84 7.31 -0.56 9.88
N PHE A 85 7.36 0.42 8.97
CA PHE A 85 7.94 0.30 7.63
C PHE A 85 9.42 -0.11 7.62
N LYS A 86 10.11 -0.04 8.76
CA LYS A 86 11.47 -0.54 8.94
C LYS A 86 11.62 -2.07 8.82
N ARG A 87 10.54 -2.85 8.92
CA ARG A 87 10.64 -4.32 9.03
C ARG A 87 10.43 -5.12 7.74
N TYR A 88 9.76 -4.58 6.73
CA TYR A 88 9.45 -5.35 5.51
C TYR A 88 10.50 -5.22 4.40
N ALA A 89 11.28 -4.13 4.38
CA ALA A 89 12.40 -3.95 3.43
C ALA A 89 13.62 -4.86 3.68
N VAL A 90 13.50 -5.85 4.58
CA VAL A 90 14.58 -6.78 4.94
C VAL A 90 14.08 -8.21 4.83
N ARG A 91 13.59 -8.59 3.64
CA ARG A 91 13.66 -9.99 3.21
C ARG A 91 14.61 -10.02 2.01
N LYS A 92 15.87 -10.28 2.33
CA LYS A 92 16.93 -10.66 1.40
C LYS A 92 16.94 -12.18 1.29
#